data_AF-A0A4R9AXI5-F1
#
_entry.id   AF-A0A4R9AXI5-F1
#
_cell.length_a   1.000
_cell.length_b   1.000
_cell.length_c   1.000
_cell.angle_alpha   90.00
_cell.angle_beta   90.00
_cell.angle_gamma   90.00
#
_symmetry.space_group_name_H-M   'P 1'
#
loop_
_entity.id
_entity.type
_entity.pdbx_description
1 polymer ?
#
loop_
_entity_poly.entity_id
_entity_poly.type
_entity_poly.pdbx_seq_one_letter_code
_entity_poly.pdbx_strand_id
1 'polypeptide(L)' 'MAPGRRVPRTRRTVALCRCGVSMIKPYCDGTHKLVGFTTTPTDPAAPDS' A
#
# COMPACT_ATOMS: atom_id res chain seq x y z
N MET A 1 -20.28 6.60 -4.20
CA MET A 1 -19.25 6.17 -3.23
C MET A 1 -19.63 4.80 -2.70
N ALA A 2 -18.79 3.78 -2.90
CA ALA A 2 -19.02 2.47 -2.30
C ALA A 2 -18.64 2.51 -0.80
N PRO A 3 -19.38 1.83 0.10
CA PRO A 3 -19.01 1.75 1.50
C PRO A 3 -17.67 1.01 1.64
N GLY A 4 -16.80 1.53 2.52
CA GLY A 4 -15.51 0.88 2.82
C GLY A 4 -15.72 -0.51 3.43
N ARG A 5 -15.05 -1.53 2.88
CA ARG A 5 -15.10 -2.90 3.39
C ARG A 5 -14.10 -3.09 4.53
N ARG A 6 -14.54 -3.67 5.65
CA ARG A 6 -13.65 -4.07 6.75
C ARG A 6 -12.71 -5.20 6.33
N VAL A 7 -11.43 -5.05 6.62
CA VAL A 7 -10.39 -6.05 6.36
C VAL A 7 -10.02 -6.74 7.68
N PRO A 8 -10.04 -8.09 7.75
CA PRO A 8 -9.72 -8.80 8.99
C PRO A 8 -8.26 -8.60 9.40
N ARG A 9 -7.97 -8.47 10.70
CA ARG A 9 -6.59 -8.37 11.20
C ARG A 9 -6.19 -9.72 11.79
N THR A 10 -5.43 -10.52 11.04
CA THR A 10 -4.96 -11.84 11.48
C THR A 10 -3.67 -11.79 12.31
N ARG A 11 -2.97 -10.66 12.30
CA ARG A 11 -1.71 -10.42 13.01
C ARG A 11 -1.75 -9.05 13.70
N ARG A 12 -0.89 -8.85 14.71
CA ARG A 12 -0.74 -7.56 15.41
C ARG A 12 -0.38 -6.42 14.44
N THR A 13 0.52 -6.71 13.50
CA THR A 13 0.92 -5.79 12.44
C THR A 13 0.39 -6.28 11.10
N VAL A 14 -0.22 -5.38 10.34
CA VAL A 14 -0.80 -5.66 9.03
C VAL A 14 -0.25 -4.64 8.04
N ALA A 15 0.28 -5.12 6.92
CA ALA A 15 0.69 -4.28 5.80
C ALA A 15 -0.36 -4.37 4.70
N LEU A 16 -0.86 -3.21 4.26
CA LEU A 16 -1.85 -3.12 3.18
C LEU A 16 -1.15 -2.81 1.85
N CYS A 17 -1.66 -3.39 0.77
CA CYS A 17 -1.17 -3.11 -0.58
C CYS A 17 -1.60 -1.70 -1.00
N ARG A 18 -0.61 -0.89 -1.36
CA ARG A 18 -0.80 0.42 -2.04
C ARG A 18 -0.28 0.42 -3.47
N CYS A 19 0.59 -0.52 -3.83
CA CYS A 19 1.20 -0.62 -5.17
C CYS A 19 0.25 -1.19 -6.24
N GLY A 20 -0.89 -1.77 -5.86
CA GLY A 20 -1.88 -2.34 -6.79
C GLY A 20 -1.54 -3.71 -7.39
N VAL A 21 -0.31 -4.20 -7.22
CA VAL A 21 0.18 -5.45 -7.84
C VAL A 21 0.18 -6.68 -6.94
N SER A 22 -0.17 -6.54 -5.66
CA SER A 22 -0.14 -7.67 -4.73
C SER A 22 -1.10 -8.79 -5.15
N MET A 23 -0.68 -10.04 -4.96
CA MET A 23 -1.50 -11.22 -5.24
C MET A 23 -2.47 -11.55 -4.09
N ILE A 24 -2.24 -11.01 -2.88
CA ILE A 24 -3.03 -11.28 -1.67
C ILE A 24 -3.83 -10.06 -1.19
N LYS A 25 -4.33 -9.25 -2.12
CA LYS A 25 -5.12 -8.05 -1.82
C LYS A 25 -6.20 -8.36 -0.77
N PRO A 26 -6.40 -7.48 0.22
CA PRO A 26 -5.85 -6.13 0.36
C PRO A 26 -4.46 -6.06 1.04
N TYR A 27 -3.83 -7.19 1.34
CA TYR A 27 -2.55 -7.21 2.06
C TYR A 27 -1.36 -7.05 1.12
N CYS A 28 -0.22 -6.70 1.70
CA CYS A 28 1.06 -6.63 1.02
C CYS A 28 1.80 -7.98 1.11
N ASP A 29 2.23 -8.52 -0.03
CA ASP A 29 3.09 -9.71 -0.17
C ASP A 29 4.56 -9.37 -0.50
N GLY A 30 4.91 -8.10 -0.58
CA GLY A 30 6.28 -7.67 -0.93
C GLY A 30 6.55 -7.48 -2.43
N THR A 31 5.59 -7.79 -3.30
CA THR A 31 5.68 -7.54 -4.76
C THR A 31 6.00 -6.07 -5.11
N HIS A 32 5.66 -5.12 -4.23
CA HIS A 32 6.00 -3.70 -4.39
C HIS A 32 7.50 -3.46 -4.60
N LYS A 33 8.37 -4.29 -4.00
CA LYS A 33 9.83 -4.19 -4.18
C LYS A 33 10.25 -4.65 -5.57
N LEU A 34 9.62 -5.71 -6.08
CA LEU A 34 9.94 -6.28 -7.39
C LEU A 34 9.54 -5.35 -8.53
N VAL A 35 8.44 -4.61 -8.39
CA VAL A 35 7.98 -3.64 -9.39
C VAL A 35 8.56 -2.24 -9.20
N GLY A 36 9.44 -2.04 -8.21
CA GLY A 36 10.06 -0.73 -7.95
C GLY A 36 9.08 0.35 -7.49
N PHE A 37 7.96 -0.03 -6.84
CA PHE A 37 6.99 0.95 -6.35
C PHE A 37 7.59 1.78 -5.21
N THR A 38 7.71 3.10 -5.43
CA THR A 38 8.12 4.06 -4.41
C THR A 38 6.97 5.02 -4.08
N THR A 39 6.89 5.43 -2.80
CA THR A 39 5.95 6.44 -2.33
C THR A 39 6.61 7.79 -2.09
N THR A 40 7.92 7.93 -2.37
CA THR A 40 8.59 9.23 -2.34
C THR A 40 7.89 10.14 -3.36
N PRO A 41 7.37 11.31 -2.95
CA PRO A 41 6.90 12.28 -3.92
C PRO A 41 8.10 12.65 -4.78
N THR A 42 8.07 12.30 -6.06
CA THR A 42 8.99 12.84 -7.06
C THR A 42 8.51 14.24 -7.40
N ASP A 43 8.54 15.12 -6.40
CA ASP A 43 8.36 16.54 -6.60
C ASP A 43 9.48 17.23 -5.80
N PRO A 44 10.47 17.84 -6.48
CA PRO A 44 11.58 18.49 -5.78
C PRO A 44 11.12 19.75 -4.99
N ALA A 45 9.84 20.11 -5.03
CA ALA A 45 9.31 21.35 -4.46
C ALA A 45 8.14 21.16 -3.47
N ALA A 46 7.81 19.93 -3.04
CA ALA A 46 6.77 19.73 -2.03
C ALA A 46 7.38 19.70 -0.61
N PRO A 47 7.36 20.81 0.17
CA PRO A 47 7.59 20.71 1.60
C PRO A 47 6.42 19.94 2.21
N ASP A 48 6.77 19.10 3.16
CA ASP A 48 5.91 18.43 4.11
C ASP A 48 4.77 19.34 4.61
N SER A 49 3.54 18.81 4.59
CA SER A 49 2.39 19.30 5.37
C SER A 49 2.09 18.32 6.49
#